data_AF-A0A7T8CM15-F1
#
_entry.id   AF-A0A7T8CM15-F1
#
_cell.length_a   1.000
_cell.length_b   1.000
_cell.length_c   1.000
_cell.angle_alpha   90.00
_cell.angle_beta   90.00
_cell.angle_gamma   90.00
#
_symmetry.space_group_name_H-M   'P 1'
#
loop_
_entity.id
_entity.type
_entity.pdbx_description
1 polymer ?
#
loop_
_entity_poly.entity_id
_entity_poly.type
_entity_poly.pdbx_seq_one_letter_code
_entity_poly.pdbx_strand_id
1 'polypeptide(L)'
;MGCSASLDLMGAPKGIPTTRDRVFEEEGAQSDAILGWKLPPEQKKGHASRFMQAVGAVIDNVDDLDNTIYPVLTNLGKRHVTFEDFEGHFFDAFEQAMLLVWSEELGTKFEERVRDAWQLVFKYIIRTLKAGYDGEKELLMNSAKDKNTSAQTSQLSLQ
;
A
#
# COMPACT_ATOMS: atom_id res chain seq x y z
N MET A 1 58.57 14.45 17.50
CA MET A 1 58.12 15.55 16.63
C MET A 1 57.92 14.99 15.23
N GLY A 2 56.76 15.26 14.61
CA GLY A 2 56.63 15.28 13.15
C GLY A 2 55.96 14.08 12.49
N CYS A 3 54.68 14.28 12.17
CA CYS A 3 53.77 13.52 11.30
C CYS A 3 54.32 13.10 9.92
N SER A 4 53.77 12.03 9.34
CA SER A 4 52.82 12.07 8.19
C SER A 4 52.51 10.63 7.75
N ALA A 5 51.41 10.02 8.22
CA ALA A 5 50.09 10.01 7.59
C ALA A 5 50.08 9.37 6.18
N SER A 6 49.73 8.09 6.17
CA SER A 6 49.44 7.26 5.00
C SER A 6 48.23 7.81 4.24
N LEU A 7 48.37 7.87 2.93
CA LEU A 7 47.27 8.02 1.99
C LEU A 7 46.29 6.82 2.11
N ASP A 8 45.07 7.09 1.64
CA ASP A 8 43.97 6.17 1.34
C ASP A 8 42.97 5.86 2.47
N LEU A 9 41.88 6.63 2.48
CA LEU A 9 40.50 6.14 2.35
C LEU A 9 39.57 7.36 2.40
N MET A 10 39.53 8.12 1.29
CA MET A 10 38.47 9.12 1.08
C MET A 10 37.14 8.38 0.98
N GLY A 11 36.29 8.59 1.99
CA GLY A 11 34.88 8.24 1.93
C GLY A 11 34.25 8.95 0.73
N ALA A 12 33.68 8.14 -0.18
CA ALA A 12 32.83 8.65 -1.24
C ALA A 12 31.70 9.50 -0.63
N PRO A 13 31.40 10.68 -1.19
CA PRO A 13 30.30 11.50 -0.71
C PRO A 13 29.00 10.71 -0.79
N LYS A 14 28.28 10.66 0.34
CA LYS A 14 26.94 10.09 0.43
C LYS A 14 26.08 10.74 -0.65
N GLY A 15 25.46 9.89 -1.47
CA GLY A 15 24.68 10.29 -2.63
C GLY A 15 23.70 11.42 -2.30
N ILE A 16 23.65 12.41 -3.18
CA ILE A 16 22.65 13.47 -3.17
C ILE A 16 21.27 12.79 -3.19
N PRO A 17 20.40 13.02 -2.18
CA PRO A 17 19.05 12.49 -2.19
C PRO A 17 18.33 13.02 -3.42
N THR A 18 17.71 12.13 -4.19
CA THR A 18 16.97 12.53 -5.39
C THR A 18 15.69 13.25 -4.97
N THR A 19 15.13 14.10 -5.84
CA THR A 19 13.84 14.79 -5.60
C THR A 19 12.73 13.82 -5.20
N ARG A 20 12.80 12.57 -5.68
CA ARG A 20 11.88 11.48 -5.33
C ARG A 20 11.92 11.10 -3.85
N ASP A 21 13.09 11.17 -3.21
CA ASP A 21 13.25 10.79 -1.79
C ASP A 21 12.76 11.89 -0.83
N ARG A 22 12.73 13.15 -1.27
CA ARG A 22 12.21 14.28 -0.49
C ARG A 22 10.68 14.35 -0.46
N VAL A 23 10.02 14.10 -1.58
CA VAL A 23 8.55 14.20 -1.68
C VAL A 23 7.87 13.21 -0.74
N PHE A 24 8.36 11.97 -0.63
CA PHE A 24 7.78 10.98 0.28
C PHE A 24 8.09 11.22 1.77
N GLU A 25 9.13 12.01 2.10
CA GLU A 25 9.45 12.38 3.50
C GLU A 25 8.64 13.59 3.98
N GLU A 26 8.42 14.62 3.16
CA GLU A 26 7.62 15.79 3.52
C GLU A 26 6.11 15.52 3.45
N GLU A 27 5.60 14.88 2.38
CA GLU A 27 4.18 14.54 2.24
C GLU A 27 3.75 13.44 3.22
N GLY A 28 4.67 12.53 3.57
CA GLY A 28 4.44 11.51 4.59
C GLY A 28 4.24 12.09 6.00
N ALA A 29 4.60 13.35 6.23
CA ALA A 29 4.29 14.09 7.46
C ALA A 29 2.94 14.82 7.36
N GLN A 30 2.54 15.27 6.17
CA GLN A 30 1.24 15.90 5.92
C GLN A 30 0.09 14.87 5.92
N SER A 31 0.31 13.68 5.35
CA SER A 31 -0.64 12.57 5.36
C SER A 31 -0.89 12.02 6.77
N ASP A 32 0.13 12.03 7.65
CA ASP A 32 -0.01 11.67 9.06
C ASP A 32 -0.94 12.63 9.80
N ALA A 33 -0.96 13.91 9.40
CA ALA A 33 -1.84 14.93 9.97
C ALA A 33 -3.29 14.82 9.45
N ILE A 34 -3.49 14.33 8.21
CA ILE A 34 -4.83 14.19 7.60
C ILE A 34 -5.51 12.87 7.98
N LEU A 35 -4.76 11.76 8.09
CA LEU A 35 -5.31 10.41 8.29
C LEU A 35 -5.03 9.82 9.68
N GLY A 36 -4.23 10.47 10.53
CA GLY A 36 -3.93 10.00 11.88
C GLY A 36 -3.05 8.74 11.97
N TRP A 37 -2.48 8.30 10.85
CA TRP A 37 -1.67 7.07 10.78
C TRP A 37 -0.23 7.34 11.23
N LYS A 38 0.20 6.79 12.37
CA LYS A 38 1.60 6.83 12.84
C LYS A 38 2.36 5.57 12.44
N LEU A 39 2.80 5.47 11.19
CA LEU A 39 3.75 4.42 10.80
C LEU A 39 5.20 4.86 11.08
N PRO A 40 6.10 3.97 11.52
CA PRO A 40 7.53 4.27 11.59
C PRO A 40 8.12 4.60 10.20
N PRO A 41 9.05 5.57 10.08
CA PRO A 41 9.55 6.08 8.79
C PRO A 41 10.20 5.00 7.90
N GLU A 42 10.79 3.96 8.48
CA GLU A 42 11.34 2.81 7.77
C GLU A 42 10.25 1.95 7.11
N GLN A 43 9.07 1.87 7.71
CA GLN A 43 7.94 1.11 7.15
C GLN A 43 7.22 1.88 6.04
N LYS A 44 7.20 3.23 6.12
CA LYS A 44 6.60 4.09 5.08
C LYS A 44 7.33 3.97 3.73
N LYS A 45 8.67 4.06 3.74
CA LYS A 45 9.49 3.94 2.52
C LYS A 45 9.35 2.56 1.86
N GLY A 46 9.31 1.51 2.67
CA GLY A 46 9.09 0.14 2.19
C GLY A 46 7.69 -0.06 1.60
N HIS A 47 6.66 0.50 2.24
CA HIS A 47 5.28 0.41 1.76
C HIS A 47 5.09 1.17 0.43
N ALA A 48 5.54 2.43 0.35
CA ALA A 48 5.44 3.25 -0.85
C ALA A 48 6.16 2.60 -2.05
N SER A 49 7.36 2.03 -1.83
CA SER A 49 8.09 1.33 -2.88
C SER A 49 7.33 0.11 -3.39
N ARG A 50 6.79 -0.72 -2.50
CA ARG A 50 6.00 -1.91 -2.87
C ARG A 50 4.69 -1.56 -3.56
N PHE A 51 4.07 -0.44 -3.17
CA PHE A 51 2.90 0.08 -3.84
C PHE A 51 3.24 0.51 -5.28
N MET A 52 4.31 1.30 -5.47
CA MET A 52 4.73 1.71 -6.81
C MET A 52 5.14 0.52 -7.70
N GLN A 53 5.67 -0.55 -7.11
CA GLN A 53 5.91 -1.81 -7.83
C GLN A 53 4.60 -2.47 -8.27
N ALA A 54 3.56 -2.48 -7.43
CA ALA A 54 2.26 -3.01 -7.80
C ALA A 54 1.61 -2.19 -8.94
N VAL A 55 1.73 -0.85 -8.89
CA VAL A 55 1.29 0.02 -9.98
C VAL A 55 2.05 -0.29 -11.27
N GLY A 56 3.38 -0.42 -11.20
CA GLY A 56 4.22 -0.80 -12.35
C GLY A 56 3.78 -2.13 -12.97
N ALA A 57 3.58 -3.17 -12.14
CA ALA A 57 3.14 -4.48 -12.61
C ALA A 57 1.77 -4.42 -13.32
N VAL A 58 0.83 -3.60 -12.83
CA VAL A 58 -0.48 -3.41 -13.48
C VAL A 58 -0.32 -2.78 -14.85
N ILE A 59 0.55 -1.76 -14.97
CA ILE A 59 0.80 -1.08 -16.25
C ILE A 59 1.48 -2.05 -17.24
N ASP A 60 2.50 -2.77 -16.78
CA ASP A 60 3.27 -3.71 -17.61
C ASP A 60 2.42 -4.88 -18.14
N ASN A 61 1.27 -5.17 -17.50
CA ASN A 61 0.37 -6.27 -17.86
C ASN A 61 -1.05 -5.78 -18.17
N VAL A 62 -1.21 -4.53 -18.61
CA VAL A 62 -2.54 -3.92 -18.86
C VAL A 62 -3.38 -4.71 -19.88
N ASP A 63 -2.74 -5.47 -20.77
CA ASP A 63 -3.41 -6.29 -21.79
C ASP A 63 -3.90 -7.65 -21.26
N ASP A 64 -3.45 -8.10 -20.08
CA ASP A 64 -3.81 -9.41 -19.51
C ASP A 64 -3.98 -9.37 -17.97
N LEU A 65 -4.73 -8.36 -17.51
CA LEU A 65 -4.94 -8.10 -16.09
C LEU A 65 -5.62 -9.26 -15.35
N ASP A 66 -6.60 -9.91 -15.96
CA ASP A 66 -7.42 -10.93 -15.30
C ASP A 66 -6.65 -12.23 -15.01
N ASN A 67 -5.72 -12.61 -15.87
CA ASN A 67 -4.95 -13.85 -15.67
C ASN A 67 -3.67 -13.60 -14.85
N THR A 68 -3.04 -12.44 -14.99
CA THR A 68 -1.72 -12.18 -14.40
C THR A 68 -1.78 -11.37 -13.11
N ILE A 69 -2.53 -10.27 -13.11
CA ILE A 69 -2.52 -9.28 -12.02
C ILE A 69 -3.61 -9.53 -11.00
N TYR A 70 -4.81 -9.89 -11.44
CA TYR A 70 -5.95 -10.18 -10.58
C TYR A 70 -5.60 -11.15 -9.43
N PRO A 71 -5.07 -12.37 -9.67
CA PRO A 71 -4.78 -13.29 -8.57
C PRO A 71 -3.73 -12.74 -7.60
N VAL A 72 -2.75 -11.98 -8.09
CA VAL A 72 -1.70 -11.37 -7.28
C VAL A 72 -2.28 -10.30 -6.36
N LEU A 73 -3.05 -9.37 -6.91
CA LEU A 73 -3.68 -8.28 -6.14
C LEU A 73 -4.74 -8.81 -5.19
N THR A 74 -5.54 -9.80 -5.58
CA THR A 74 -6.52 -10.42 -4.69
C THR A 74 -5.82 -11.08 -3.50
N ASN A 75 -4.77 -11.86 -3.72
CA ASN A 75 -4.01 -12.48 -2.64
C ASN A 75 -3.34 -11.44 -1.74
N LEU A 76 -2.83 -10.34 -2.32
CA LEU A 76 -2.33 -9.22 -1.55
C LEU A 76 -3.44 -8.57 -0.70
N GLY A 77 -4.65 -8.44 -1.23
CA GLY A 77 -5.83 -7.95 -0.51
C GLY A 77 -6.18 -8.82 0.70
N LYS A 78 -6.18 -10.16 0.54
CA LYS A 78 -6.39 -11.11 1.65
C LYS A 78 -5.39 -10.89 2.79
N ARG A 79 -4.12 -10.66 2.45
CA ARG A 79 -3.07 -10.39 3.45
C ARG A 79 -3.33 -9.13 4.27
N HIS A 80 -4.07 -8.15 3.74
CA HIS A 80 -4.40 -6.94 4.50
C HIS A 80 -5.31 -7.20 5.71
N VAL A 81 -6.02 -8.33 5.74
CA VAL A 81 -6.80 -8.76 6.92
C VAL A 81 -5.90 -9.08 8.11
N THR A 82 -4.63 -9.42 7.86
CA THR A 82 -3.66 -9.77 8.91
C THR A 82 -2.94 -8.56 9.52
N PHE A 83 -3.11 -7.37 8.95
CA PHE A 83 -2.50 -6.15 9.48
C PHE A 83 -3.37 -5.59 10.60
N GLU A 84 -2.75 -5.42 11.78
CA GLU A 84 -3.38 -4.77 12.92
C GLU A 84 -3.81 -3.35 12.55
N ASP A 85 -4.98 -2.94 13.03
CA ASP A 85 -5.62 -1.65 12.78
C ASP A 85 -5.92 -1.31 11.31
N PHE A 86 -5.86 -2.27 10.39
CA PHE A 86 -6.24 -2.03 8.99
C PHE A 86 -7.74 -2.26 8.73
N GLU A 87 -8.43 -1.20 8.32
CA GLU A 87 -9.84 -1.25 7.96
C GLU A 87 -10.07 -1.11 6.45
N GLY A 88 -11.06 -1.84 5.93
CA GLY A 88 -11.38 -1.84 4.50
C GLY A 88 -11.76 -0.48 3.93
N HIS A 89 -12.22 0.47 4.75
CA HIS A 89 -12.57 1.82 4.30
C HIS A 89 -11.31 2.65 3.95
N PHE A 90 -10.11 2.27 4.40
CA PHE A 90 -8.87 2.95 4.01
C PHE A 90 -8.53 2.80 2.54
N PHE A 91 -8.99 1.72 1.91
CA PHE A 91 -8.90 1.56 0.45
C PHE A 91 -9.64 2.67 -0.31
N ASP A 92 -10.76 3.16 0.24
CA ASP A 92 -11.60 4.15 -0.43
C ASP A 92 -10.98 5.56 -0.38
N ALA A 93 -10.23 5.88 0.69
CA ALA A 93 -9.52 7.15 0.83
C ALA A 93 -8.31 7.27 -0.11
N PHE A 94 -7.69 6.13 -0.45
CA PHE A 94 -6.40 6.10 -1.13
C PHE A 94 -6.48 6.56 -2.60
N GLU A 95 -7.56 6.24 -3.32
CA GLU A 95 -7.76 6.69 -4.72
C GLU A 95 -7.70 8.22 -4.82
N GLN A 96 -8.47 8.89 -3.96
CA GLN A 96 -8.64 10.33 -3.99
C GLN A 96 -7.35 11.04 -3.58
N ALA A 97 -6.66 10.51 -2.57
CA ALA A 97 -5.36 11.03 -2.13
C ALA A 97 -4.31 10.97 -3.27
N MET A 98 -4.21 9.85 -3.98
CA MET A 98 -3.25 9.71 -5.09
C MET A 98 -3.54 10.67 -6.25
N LEU A 99 -4.82 10.82 -6.62
CA LEU A 99 -5.21 11.75 -7.68
C LEU A 99 -4.94 13.21 -7.29
N LEU A 100 -5.13 13.56 -6.01
CA LEU A 100 -4.81 14.89 -5.49
C LEU A 100 -3.31 15.17 -5.57
N VAL A 101 -2.47 14.29 -5.01
CA VAL A 101 -1.01 14.43 -5.00
C VAL A 101 -0.47 14.58 -6.42
N TRP A 102 -0.96 13.77 -7.38
CA TRP A 102 -0.51 13.88 -8.76
C TRP A 102 -1.00 15.12 -9.48
N SER A 103 -2.20 15.62 -9.14
CA SER A 103 -2.67 16.89 -9.66
C SER A 103 -1.78 18.06 -9.22
N GLU A 104 -1.28 18.01 -7.98
CA GLU A 104 -0.39 19.04 -7.44
C GLU A 104 1.02 18.95 -8.04
N GLU A 105 1.58 17.74 -8.11
CA GLU A 105 2.95 17.51 -8.59
C GLU A 105 3.11 17.70 -10.11
N LEU A 106 2.15 17.22 -10.89
CA LEU A 106 2.22 17.28 -12.36
C LEU A 106 1.62 18.58 -12.92
N GLY A 107 0.80 19.29 -12.12
CA GLY A 107 0.17 20.54 -12.48
C GLY A 107 -0.52 20.49 -13.84
N THR A 108 -0.14 21.39 -14.74
CA THR A 108 -0.74 21.51 -16.08
C THR A 108 -0.49 20.31 -17.00
N LYS A 109 0.45 19.41 -16.67
CA LYS A 109 0.69 18.17 -17.42
C LYS A 109 -0.30 17.07 -17.05
N PHE A 110 -1.01 17.20 -15.93
CA PHE A 110 -2.07 16.29 -15.53
C PHE A 110 -3.40 16.65 -16.20
N GLU A 111 -3.38 16.59 -17.53
CA GLU A 111 -4.57 16.81 -18.34
C GLU A 111 -5.68 15.83 -17.95
N GLU A 112 -6.94 16.22 -18.18
CA GLU A 112 -8.12 15.42 -17.84
C GLU A 112 -8.02 13.97 -18.36
N ARG A 113 -7.60 13.79 -19.62
CA ARG A 113 -7.42 12.45 -20.21
C ARG A 113 -6.40 11.59 -19.44
N VAL A 114 -5.33 12.21 -18.94
CA VAL A 114 -4.24 11.54 -18.22
C VAL A 114 -4.72 11.20 -16.82
N ARG A 115 -5.43 12.12 -16.18
CA ARG A 115 -6.09 11.91 -14.90
C ARG A 115 -7.09 10.75 -14.94
N ASP A 116 -7.94 10.71 -15.95
CA ASP A 116 -8.95 9.66 -16.10
C ASP A 116 -8.32 8.28 -16.34
N ALA A 117 -7.28 8.22 -17.18
CA ALA A 117 -6.54 6.98 -17.41
C ALA A 117 -5.92 6.43 -16.11
N TRP A 118 -5.26 7.30 -15.34
CA TRP A 118 -4.69 6.92 -14.05
C TRP A 118 -5.74 6.56 -13.00
N GLN A 119 -6.89 7.25 -13.01
CA GLN A 119 -8.01 6.89 -12.16
C GLN A 119 -8.49 5.47 -12.44
N LEU A 120 -8.55 5.03 -13.70
CA LEU A 120 -8.92 3.65 -14.04
C LEU A 120 -7.94 2.64 -13.46
N VAL A 121 -6.62 2.91 -13.55
CA VAL A 121 -5.58 2.05 -12.97
C VAL A 121 -5.74 1.95 -11.45
N PHE A 122 -5.88 3.08 -10.75
CA PHE A 122 -6.05 3.07 -9.29
C PHE A 122 -7.34 2.39 -8.87
N LYS A 123 -8.46 2.64 -9.56
CA LYS A 123 -9.72 1.94 -9.30
C LYS A 123 -9.58 0.45 -9.45
N TYR A 124 -8.90 -0.02 -10.51
CA TYR A 124 -8.69 -1.45 -10.72
C TYR A 124 -7.90 -2.07 -9.55
N ILE A 125 -6.80 -1.43 -9.14
CA ILE A 125 -5.95 -1.91 -8.05
C ILE A 125 -6.74 -1.98 -6.74
N ILE A 126 -7.42 -0.89 -6.39
CA ILE A 126 -8.16 -0.74 -5.13
C ILE A 126 -9.33 -1.72 -5.08
N ARG A 127 -10.11 -1.85 -6.16
CA ARG A 127 -11.23 -2.80 -6.22
C ARG A 127 -10.77 -4.24 -6.05
N THR A 128 -9.66 -4.61 -6.69
CA THR A 128 -9.13 -5.98 -6.61
C THR A 128 -8.58 -6.31 -5.23
N LEU A 129 -7.89 -5.36 -4.59
CA LEU A 129 -7.43 -5.48 -3.19
C LEU A 129 -8.61 -5.59 -2.23
N LYS A 130 -9.60 -4.71 -2.37
CA LYS A 130 -10.80 -4.68 -1.52
C LYS A 130 -11.60 -5.97 -1.64
N ALA A 131 -11.79 -6.49 -2.86
CA ALA A 131 -12.45 -7.77 -3.07
C ALA A 131 -11.73 -8.93 -2.36
N GLY A 132 -10.40 -8.96 -2.40
CA GLY A 132 -9.60 -9.95 -1.66
C GLY A 132 -9.74 -9.79 -0.14
N TYR A 133 -9.67 -8.56 0.36
CA TYR A 133 -9.83 -8.26 1.78
C TYR A 133 -11.21 -8.64 2.31
N ASP A 134 -12.28 -8.19 1.65
CA ASP A 134 -13.66 -8.42 2.07
C ASP A 134 -13.99 -9.92 2.05
N GLY A 135 -13.58 -10.64 1.00
CA GLY A 135 -13.79 -12.08 0.91
C GLY A 135 -13.07 -12.86 2.02
N GLU A 136 -11.83 -12.51 2.34
CA GLU A 136 -11.10 -13.17 3.44
C GLU A 136 -11.70 -12.83 4.81
N LYS A 137 -12.10 -11.57 5.01
CA LYS A 137 -12.74 -11.13 6.25
C LYS A 137 -14.06 -11.86 6.50
N GLU A 138 -14.88 -12.01 5.46
CA GLU A 138 -16.13 -12.78 5.53
C GLU A 138 -15.87 -14.26 5.89
N LEU A 139 -14.88 -14.90 5.26
CA LEU A 139 -14.51 -16.29 5.56
C LEU A 139 -14.09 -16.48 7.02
N LEU A 140 -13.29 -15.56 7.57
CA LEU A 140 -12.86 -15.60 8.98
C LEU A 140 -14.05 -15.41 9.93
N MET A 141 -14.96 -14.48 9.62
CA MET A 141 -16.17 -14.24 10.43
C MET A 141 -17.10 -15.47 10.44
N ASN A 142 -17.30 -16.10 9.30
CA ASN A 142 -18.13 -17.31 9.18
C ASN A 142 -17.50 -18.49 9.94
N SER A 143 -16.19 -18.69 9.79
CA SER A 143 -15.46 -19.74 10.51
C SER A 143 -15.50 -19.57 12.04
N ALA A 144 -15.50 -18.33 12.53
CA ALA A 144 -15.63 -18.05 13.96
C ALA A 144 -17.04 -18.35 14.49
N LYS A 145 -18.07 -18.06 13.69
CA LYS A 145 -19.47 -18.34 14.02
C LYS A 145 -19.72 -19.85 14.15
N ASP A 146 -19.22 -20.65 13.20
CA ASP A 146 -19.39 -22.11 13.20
C ASP A 146 -18.77 -22.76 14.44
N LYS A 147 -17.58 -22.32 14.84
CA LYS A 147 -16.91 -22.78 16.07
C LYS A 147 -17.73 -22.47 17.32
N ASN A 148 -18.27 -21.25 17.42
CA ASN A 148 -19.06 -20.84 18.57
C ASN A 148 -20.39 -21.61 18.68
N THR A 149 -21.07 -21.85 17.55
CA THR A 149 -22.29 -22.66 17.51
C THR A 149 -22.01 -24.11 17.92
N SER A 150 -20.93 -24.71 17.41
CA SER A 150 -20.57 -26.10 17.78
C SER A 150 -20.24 -26.26 19.28
N ALA A 151 -19.57 -25.27 19.88
CA ALA A 151 -19.27 -25.24 21.30
C ALA A 151 -20.54 -25.09 22.16
N GLN A 152 -21.46 -24.22 21.77
CA GLN A 152 -22.74 -24.02 22.48
C GLN A 152 -23.65 -25.26 22.40
N THR A 153 -23.76 -25.91 21.24
CA THR A 153 -24.54 -27.14 21.08
C THR A 153 -23.99 -28.29 21.93
N SER A 154 -22.66 -28.38 22.07
CA SER A 154 -22.00 -29.41 22.90
C SER A 154 -22.19 -29.19 24.40
N GLN A 155 -22.37 -27.93 24.85
CA GLN A 155 -22.66 -27.63 26.26
C GLN A 155 -24.13 -27.87 26.64
N LEU A 156 -25.06 -27.68 25.70
CA LEU A 156 -26.50 -27.90 25.92
C LEU A 156 -26.91 -29.38 25.92
N SER A 157 -26.15 -30.28 25.29
CA SER A 157 -26.43 -31.72 25.25
C SER A 157 -25.89 -32.51 26.45
N LEU A 158 -25.18 -31.84 27.36
CA LEU A 158 -24.64 -32.40 28.61
C LEU A 158 -25.47 -32.01 29.85
N GLN A 159 -26.59 -31.31 29.67
CA GLN A 159 -27.59 -31.01 30.71
C GLN A 159 -28.85 -31.85 30.50
#